data_AF-A0A6I2F6I3-F1
#
_entry.id   AF-A0A6I2F6I3-F1
#
_cell.length_a   1.000
_cell.length_b   1.000
_cell.length_c   1.000
_cell.angle_alpha   90.00
_cell.angle_beta   90.00
_cell.angle_gamma   90.00
#
_symmetry.space_group_name_H-M   'P 1'
#
loop_
_entity.id
_entity.type
_entity.pdbx_description
1 polymer ?
#
loop_
_entity_poly.entity_id
_entity_poly.type
_entity_poly.pdbx_seq_one_letter_code
_entity_poly.pdbx_strand_id
1 'polypeptide(L)' 'MADGDVETRSNRGQWENRVEGHPELSQSFASRDEAVDAGRLYAEEHGAAHTVVDSDPTGAITDEDPASGEPASGDFG' A
#
# COMPACT_ATOMS: atom_id res chain seq x y z
N MET A 1 10.51 7.05 9.61
CA MET A 1 11.22 6.17 8.66
C MET A 1 12.69 6.17 9.06
N ALA A 2 13.36 5.03 8.92
CA ALA A 2 14.79 4.86 9.08
C ALA A 2 15.50 4.95 7.72
N ASP A 3 16.81 5.18 7.70
CA ASP A 3 17.61 5.09 6.47
C ASP A 3 17.43 3.71 5.80
N GLY A 4 17.07 3.70 4.52
CA GLY A 4 16.70 2.51 3.76
C GLY A 4 15.20 2.23 3.63
N ASP A 5 14.34 2.86 4.44
CA ASP A 5 12.87 2.77 4.28
C ASP A 5 12.41 3.39 2.95
N VAL A 6 11.29 2.89 2.42
CA VAL A 6 10.70 3.34 1.15
C VAL A 6 9.41 4.11 1.39
N GLU A 7 9.39 5.37 0.97
CA GLU A 7 8.19 6.22 0.89
C GLU A 7 7.65 6.23 -0.55
N THR A 8 6.53 5.55 -0.82
CA THR A 8 5.77 5.71 -2.07
C THR A 8 4.84 6.91 -1.93
N ARG A 9 4.97 7.93 -2.77
CA ARG A 9 4.10 9.12 -2.73
C ARG A 9 3.65 9.57 -4.12
N SER A 10 2.51 10.26 -4.15
CA SER A 10 2.01 10.93 -5.37
C SER A 10 2.61 12.33 -5.51
N ASN A 11 3.13 12.64 -6.70
CA ASN A 11 3.72 13.93 -7.04
C ASN A 11 3.21 14.37 -8.43
N ARG A 12 2.24 15.31 -8.43
CA ARG A 12 1.65 15.91 -9.64
C ARG A 12 1.11 14.91 -10.68
N GLY A 13 0.58 13.77 -10.22
CA GLY A 13 0.02 12.72 -11.08
C GLY A 13 1.04 11.68 -11.55
N GLN A 14 2.28 11.75 -11.08
CA GLN A 14 3.27 10.68 -11.15
C GLN A 14 3.47 10.08 -9.75
N TRP A 15 3.88 8.82 -9.67
CA TRP A 15 4.22 8.18 -8.39
C TRP A 15 5.73 8.07 -8.25
N GLU A 16 6.27 8.36 -7.07
CA GLU A 16 7.70 8.17 -6.77
C GLU A 16 7.87 7.30 -5.52
N ASN A 17 8.78 6.34 -5.60
CA ASN A 17 9.33 5.61 -4.46
C ASN A 17 10.61 6.32 -4.07
N ARG A 18 10.63 6.94 -2.90
CA ARG A 18 11.78 7.63 -2.34
C ARG A 18 12.40 6.76 -1.25
N VAL A 19 13.70 6.49 -1.35
CA VAL A 19 14.42 5.75 -0.31
C VAL A 19 15.04 6.75 0.68
N GLU A 20 14.70 6.61 1.95
CA GLU A 20 15.21 7.48 3.01
C GLU A 20 16.72 7.28 3.18
N GLY A 21 17.46 8.38 3.35
CA GLY A 21 18.93 8.39 3.29
C GLY A 21 19.54 8.26 1.88
N HIS A 22 18.82 7.65 0.91
CA HIS A 22 19.35 7.28 -0.40
C HIS A 22 18.51 7.83 -1.58
N PRO A 23 18.52 9.15 -1.83
CA PRO A 23 17.74 9.75 -2.91
C PRO A 23 18.13 9.22 -4.31
N GLU A 24 19.36 8.73 -4.48
CA GLU A 24 19.85 8.11 -5.72
C GLU A 24 19.17 6.78 -6.09
N LEU A 25 18.54 6.10 -5.11
CA LEU A 25 17.77 4.87 -5.30
C LEU A 25 16.28 5.14 -5.55
N SER A 26 15.87 6.41 -5.59
CA SER A 26 14.47 6.79 -5.80
C SER A 26 14.04 6.51 -7.24
N GLN A 27 12.84 5.95 -7.41
CA GLN A 27 12.30 5.55 -8.71
C GLN A 27 10.94 6.18 -8.97
N SER A 28 10.64 6.46 -10.24
CA SER A 28 9.41 7.15 -10.67
C SER A 28 8.59 6.26 -11.60
N PHE A 29 7.29 6.19 -11.34
CA PHE A 29 6.34 5.25 -11.96
C PHE A 29 5.11 6.01 -12.49
N ALA A 30 4.50 5.47 -13.54
CA ALA A 30 3.30 6.06 -14.12
C ALA A 30 2.03 5.77 -13.29
N SER A 31 2.02 4.67 -12.53
CA SER A 31 0.85 4.16 -11.83
C SER A 31 1.10 3.95 -10.34
N ARG A 32 0.03 4.05 -9.54
CA ARG A 32 0.06 3.80 -8.09
C ARG A 32 0.46 2.37 -7.76
N ASP A 33 -0.28 1.40 -8.29
CA ASP A 33 -0.04 -0.03 -8.04
C ASP A 33 1.39 -0.45 -8.41
N GLU A 34 1.91 0.05 -9.53
CA GLU A 34 3.28 -0.21 -9.98
C GLU A 34 4.32 0.33 -8.98
N ALA A 35 4.13 1.55 -8.46
CA ALA A 35 4.99 2.12 -7.43
C ALA A 35 4.87 1.37 -6.09
N VAL A 36 3.65 1.04 -5.68
CA VAL A 36 3.37 0.34 -4.43
C VAL A 36 3.97 -1.07 -4.45
N ASP A 37 3.79 -1.83 -5.53
CA ASP A 37 4.32 -3.19 -5.70
C ASP A 37 5.86 -3.18 -5.72
N ALA A 38 6.46 -2.31 -6.54
CA ALA A 38 7.92 -2.17 -6.61
C ALA A 38 8.55 -1.68 -5.28
N GLY A 39 7.88 -0.75 -4.59
CA GLY A 39 8.36 -0.19 -3.33
C GLY A 39 8.26 -1.20 -2.18
N ARG A 40 7.18 -1.99 -2.18
CA ARG A 40 6.98 -3.10 -1.26
C ARG A 40 8.02 -4.20 -1.49
N LEU A 41 8.21 -4.65 -2.74
CA LEU A 41 9.17 -5.69 -3.08
C LEU A 41 10.58 -5.30 -2.63
N TYR A 42 11.02 -4.08 -2.95
CA TYR A 42 12.31 -3.54 -2.50
C TYR A 42 12.45 -3.56 -0.97
N ALA A 43 11.40 -3.13 -0.25
CA ALA A 43 11.41 -3.15 1.21
C ALA A 43 11.50 -4.58 1.79
N GLU A 44 10.77 -5.55 1.20
CA GLU A 44 10.86 -6.97 1.59
C GLU A 44 12.24 -7.58 1.28
N GLU A 45 12.86 -7.24 0.14
CA GLU A 45 14.22 -7.70 -0.24
C GLU A 45 15.32 -7.11 0.66
N HIS A 46 15.18 -5.84 1.06
CA HIS A 46 16.17 -5.13 1.88
C HIS A 46 15.91 -5.18 3.40
N GLY A 47 14.76 -5.74 3.83
CA GLY A 47 14.35 -5.77 5.24
C GLY A 47 13.97 -4.40 5.81
N ALA A 48 13.52 -3.48 4.96
CA ALA A 48 13.13 -2.12 5.30
C ALA A 48 11.60 -1.98 5.47
N ALA A 49 11.13 -0.84 5.96
CA ALA A 49 9.69 -0.54 5.99
C ALA A 49 9.23 0.16 4.70
N HIS A 50 8.04 -0.20 4.22
CA HIS A 50 7.36 0.46 3.10
C HIS A 50 6.18 1.29 3.62
N THR A 51 6.13 2.57 3.24
CA THR A 51 5.03 3.49 3.59
C THR A 51 4.46 4.10 2.33
N VAL A 52 3.14 4.00 2.14
CA VAL A 52 2.43 4.62 1.02
C VAL A 52 1.74 5.90 1.49
N VAL A 53 2.29 7.06 1.11
CA VAL A 53 1.73 8.38 1.35
C VAL A 53 0.80 8.75 0.19
N ASP A 54 -0.42 8.23 0.26
CA ASP A 54 -1.51 8.70 -0.59
C ASP A 54 -2.02 10.03 -0.06
N SER A 55 -1.89 11.11 -0.85
CA SER A 55 -2.60 12.37 -0.59
C SER A 55 -4.05 12.25 -1.08
N ASP A 56 -4.75 11.30 -0.49
CA ASP A 56 -6.14 10.99 -0.79
C ASP A 56 -7.06 12.05 -0.14
N PRO A 57 -7.96 12.72 -0.88
CA PRO A 57 -9.03 13.51 -0.30
C PRO A 57 -10.14 12.59 0.31
N THR A 58 -9.74 11.69 1.21
CA THR A 58 -10.59 10.80 2.02
C THR A 58 -11.57 9.93 1.21
N GLY A 59 -11.05 8.95 0.49
CA GLY A 59 -11.81 7.97 -0.30
C GLY A 59 -11.87 6.53 0.25
N ALA A 60 -11.33 6.25 1.44
CA ALA A 60 -11.31 4.89 2.02
C ALA A 60 -12.68 4.49 2.60
N ILE A 61 -13.53 3.86 1.79
CA ILE A 61 -14.66 3.04 2.26
C ILE A 61 -14.26 1.57 2.10
N THR A 62 -13.59 1.03 3.14
CA THR A 62 -13.40 -0.41 3.33
C THR A 62 -13.90 -0.77 4.72
N ASP A 63 -15.19 -1.13 4.78
CA ASP A 63 -15.91 -1.76 5.89
C ASP A 63 -17.27 -2.19 5.26
N GLU A 64 -17.77 -3.42 5.33
CA GLU A 64 -17.35 -4.66 5.98
C GLU A 64 -17.78 -5.85 5.07
N ASP A 65 -17.12 -7.00 5.16
CA ASP A 65 -17.48 -8.21 4.40
C ASP A 65 -18.56 -9.02 5.16
N PRO A 66 -19.79 -9.18 4.63
CA PRO A 66 -20.87 -9.89 5.32
C PRO A 66 -20.76 -11.42 5.19
N ALA A 67 -19.57 -11.99 5.42
CA ALA A 67 -19.34 -13.43 5.54
C ALA A 67 -19.56 -13.96 6.98
N SER A 68 -20.60 -13.49 7.67
CA SER A 68 -21.10 -14.17 8.87
C SER A 68 -22.09 -15.25 8.46
N GLY A 69 -21.57 -16.45 8.19
CA GLY A 69 -22.39 -17.63 7.96
C GLY A 69 -22.86 -18.24 9.26
N GLU A 70 -24.18 -18.36 9.45
CA GLU A 70 -24.75 -19.28 10.44
C GLU A 70 -25.81 -20.17 9.74
N PRO A 71 -25.76 -21.51 9.93
CA PRO A 71 -26.56 -22.42 9.13
C PRO A 71 -28.02 -22.46 9.59
N ALA A 72 -28.94 -22.50 8.62
CA ALA A 72 -30.34 -22.85 8.85
C ALA A 72 -30.47 -24.33 9.29
N SER A 73 -30.19 -24.57 10.57
CA SER A 73 -30.52 -25.81 11.27
C SER A 73 -32.05 -25.91 11.38
N GLY A 74 -32.62 -27.03 10.97
CA GLY A 74 -34.07 -27.16 10.83
C GLY A 74 -34.83 -27.47 12.14
N ASP A 75 -35.99 -26.84 12.30
CA ASP A 75 -37.17 -27.25 13.08
C ASP A 75 -38.35 -26.34 12.64
N PHE A 76 -39.65 -26.65 12.69
CA PHE A 76 -40.42 -27.85 13.05
C PHE A 76 -41.59 -27.98 12.04
N GLY A 77 -42.14 -29.17 11.78
CA GLY A 77 -43.35 -29.34 10.95
C GLY A 77 -43.96 -30.74 10.96
#